data_AF-A0A9E8QLL7-F1
#
_entry.id   AF-A0A9E8QLL7-F1
#
_cell.length_a   1.000
_cell.length_b   1.000
_cell.length_c   1.000
_cell.angle_alpha   90.00
_cell.angle_beta   90.00
_cell.angle_gamma   90.00
#
_symmetry.space_group_name_H-M   'P 1'
#
loop_
_entity.id
_entity.type
_entity.pdbx_description
1 polymer ?
#
loop_
_entity_poly.entity_id
_entity_poly.type
_entity_poly.pdbx_seq_one_letter_code
_entity_poly.pdbx_strand_id
1 'polypeptide(L)' 'MSFSKGDHVTWNTPQGETHGTVVEKRVEEFQLDGQKFKASDDEPYFVVESDKSGAKAAHKGSSLSPKKK' A
#
# COMPACT_ATOMS: atom_id res chain seq x y z
N MET A 1 9.89 7.77 5.08
CA MET A 1 8.84 8.51 4.36
C MET A 1 7.50 7.98 4.84
N SER A 2 6.58 8.85 5.26
CA SER A 2 5.22 8.44 5.62
C SER A 2 4.31 8.81 4.46
N PHE A 3 3.58 7.83 3.93
CA PHE A 3 2.56 8.09 2.91
C PHE A 3 1.25 8.50 3.56
N SER A 4 0.48 9.31 2.87
CA SER A 4 -0.84 9.76 3.29
C SER A 4 -1.90 9.30 2.31
N LYS A 5 -3.16 9.28 2.76
CA LYS A 5 -4.29 9.00 1.88
C LYS A 5 -4.31 10.00 0.72
N GLY A 6 -4.41 9.50 -0.50
CA GLY A 6 -4.34 10.29 -1.74
C GLY A 6 -2.95 10.34 -2.39
N ASP A 7 -1.90 9.88 -1.71
CA ASP A 7 -0.57 9.83 -2.33
C ASP A 7 -0.50 8.77 -3.41
N HIS A 8 0.09 9.13 -4.56
CA HIS A 8 0.42 8.18 -5.59
C HIS A 8 1.73 7.47 -5.27
N VAL A 9 1.69 6.14 -5.33
CA VAL A 9 2.81 5.27 -4.99
C VAL A 9 3.03 4.23 -6.09
N THR A 10 4.26 3.75 -6.16
CA THR A 10 4.68 2.61 -6.98
C THR A 10 5.19 1.49 -6.09
N TRP A 11 5.01 0.26 -6.55
CA TRP A 11 5.56 -0.93 -5.90
C TRP A 11 5.91 -1.98 -6.95
N ASN A 12 6.88 -2.83 -6.63
CA ASN A 12 7.31 -3.88 -7.55
C ASN A 12 6.49 -5.15 -7.34
N THR A 13 6.07 -5.74 -8.46
CA THR A 13 5.46 -7.06 -8.52
C THR A 13 6.31 -7.97 -9.41
N PRO A 14 6.13 -9.30 -9.36
CA PRO A 14 6.84 -10.20 -10.28
C PRO A 14 6.57 -9.90 -11.77
N GLN A 15 5.47 -9.22 -12.09
CA GLN A 15 5.12 -8.84 -13.46
C GLN A 15 5.61 -7.44 -13.85
N GLY A 16 6.34 -6.74 -12.96
CA GLY A 16 6.84 -5.39 -13.17
C GLY A 16 6.36 -4.38 -12.12
N GLU A 17 6.75 -3.12 -12.29
CA GLU A 17 6.30 -2.02 -11.46
C GLU A 17 4.79 -1.80 -11.64
N THR A 18 4.08 -1.75 -10.52
CA THR A 18 2.68 -1.34 -10.44
C THR A 18 2.60 0.01 -9.76
N HIS A 19 1.57 0.78 -10.08
CA HIS A 19 1.29 2.06 -9.46
C HIS A 19 -0.17 2.14 -9.03
N GLY A 20 -0.41 3.02 -8.07
CA GLY A 20 -1.71 3.19 -7.47
C GLY A 20 -1.73 4.34 -6.49
N THR A 21 -2.82 4.41 -5.73
CA THR A 21 -3.09 5.48 -4.78
C THR A 21 -3.26 4.91 -3.38
N VAL A 22 -2.66 5.54 -2.38
CA VAL A 22 -2.87 5.18 -0.98
C VAL A 22 -4.29 5.55 -0.58
N VAL A 23 -5.07 4.57 -0.15
CA VAL A 23 -6.46 4.78 0.28
C VAL A 23 -6.60 4.83 1.80
N GLU A 24 -5.70 4.15 2.53
CA GLU A 24 -5.77 4.07 3.99
C GLU A 24 -4.42 3.68 4.61
N LYS A 25 -4.11 4.21 5.79
CA LYS A 25 -3.01 3.74 6.65
C LYS A 25 -3.60 2.90 7.78
N ARG A 26 -3.02 1.72 8.01
CA ARG A 26 -3.36 0.80 9.10
C ARG A 26 -2.17 0.66 10.04
N VAL A 27 -2.43 0.81 11.33
CA VAL A 27 -1.46 0.65 12.43
C VAL A 27 -1.91 -0.42 13.43
N GLU A 28 -2.96 -1.16 13.09
CA GLU A 28 -3.52 -2.25 13.90
C GLU A 28 -3.80 -3.44 12.99
N GLU A 29 -3.85 -4.65 13.57
CA GLU A 29 -4.13 -5.88 12.84
C GLU A 29 -5.44 -5.77 12.05
N PHE A 30 -5.41 -6.17 10.79
CA PHE A 30 -6.58 -6.13 9.91
C PHE A 30 -6.55 -7.26 8.89
N GLN A 31 -7.66 -7.43 8.19
CA GLN A 31 -7.81 -8.42 7.12
C GLN A 31 -8.18 -7.72 5.82
N LEU A 32 -7.51 -8.07 4.73
CA LEU A 32 -7.78 -7.58 3.37
C LEU A 32 -7.71 -8.77 2.41
N ASP A 33 -8.73 -8.92 1.56
CA ASP A 33 -8.84 -10.01 0.58
C ASP A 33 -8.58 -11.42 1.17
N GLY A 34 -9.06 -11.65 2.40
CA GLY A 34 -8.88 -12.92 3.12
C GLY A 34 -7.50 -13.11 3.77
N GLN A 35 -6.54 -12.19 3.58
CA GLN A 35 -5.22 -12.23 4.21
C GLN A 35 -5.18 -11.34 5.46
N LYS A 36 -4.59 -11.85 6.55
CA LYS A 36 -4.36 -11.10 7.78
C LYS A 36 -3.02 -10.37 7.73
N PHE A 37 -3.02 -9.11 8.15
CA PHE A 37 -1.85 -8.23 8.20
C PHE A 37 -1.63 -7.76 9.63
N LYS A 38 -0.39 -7.87 10.09
CA LYS A 38 0.03 -7.44 11.43
C LYS A 38 0.61 -6.04 11.36
N ALA A 39 -0.26 -5.04 11.21
CA ALA A 39 0.18 -3.66 11.28
C ALA A 39 0.33 -3.21 12.73
N SER A 40 1.32 -2.34 12.95
CA SER A 40 1.59 -1.69 14.23
C SER A 40 1.97 -0.23 13.99
N ASP A 41 2.12 0.55 15.05
CA ASP A 41 2.59 1.94 14.93
C ASP A 41 4.04 2.02 14.41
N ASP A 42 4.87 1.03 14.77
CA ASP A 42 6.26 0.88 14.32
C ASP A 42 6.34 0.35 12.87
N GLU A 43 5.46 -0.60 12.52
CA GLU A 43 5.36 -1.18 11.17
C GLU A 43 3.96 -0.97 10.57
N PRO A 44 3.64 0.27 10.13
CA PRO A 44 2.35 0.54 9.51
C PRO A 44 2.25 -0.13 8.14
N TYR A 45 1.05 -0.60 7.84
CA TYR A 45 0.66 -1.02 6.50
C TYR A 45 -0.17 0.07 5.82
N PHE A 46 0.00 0.19 4.52
CA PHE A 46 -0.75 1.11 3.68
C PHE A 46 -1.58 0.30 2.72
N VAL A 47 -2.89 0.52 2.76
CA VAL A 47 -3.80 0.00 1.75
C VAL A 47 -3.70 0.93 0.56
N VAL A 48 -3.38 0.36 -0.60
CA VAL A 48 -3.28 1.03 -1.88
C VAL A 48 -4.31 0.45 -2.83
N GLU A 49 -4.81 1.28 -3.74
CA GLU A 49 -5.68 0.88 -4.83
C GLU A 49 -4.90 0.98 -6.14
N SER A 50 -4.85 -0.11 -6.89
CA SER A 50 -4.17 -0.19 -8.18
C SER A 50 -4.90 0.63 -9.24
N ASP A 51 -4.22 1.59 -9.87
CA ASP A 51 -4.82 2.39 -10.95
C ASP A 51 -5.17 1.51 -12.16
N LYS A 52 -4.49 0.36 -12.33
CA LYS A 52 -4.69 -0.54 -13.47
C LYS A 52 -5.94 -1.42 -13.33
N SER A 53 -6.25 -1.88 -12.12
CA SER A 53 -7.28 -2.90 -11.88
C SER A 53 -8.35 -2.48 -10.89
N GLY A 54 -8.18 -1.38 -10.16
CA GLY A 54 -9.05 -0.99 -9.03
C GLY A 54 -8.96 -1.94 -7.83
N ALA A 55 -8.05 -2.92 -7.86
CA ALA A 55 -7.87 -3.86 -6.77
C ALA A 55 -7.14 -3.21 -5.60
N LYS A 56 -7.52 -3.59 -4.38
CA LYS A 56 -6.87 -3.12 -3.15
C LYS A 56 -5.80 -4.10 -2.70
N ALA A 57 -4.68 -3.56 -2.25
CA ALA A 57 -3.56 -4.33 -1.70
C ALA A 57 -3.00 -3.63 -0.47
N ALA A 58 -2.42 -4.39 0.45
CA ALA A 58 -1.77 -3.84 1.63
C ALA A 58 -0.26 -4.06 1.55
N HIS A 59 0.50 -2.97 1.65
CA HIS A 59 1.97 -2.98 1.61
C HIS A 59 2.56 -2.26 2.82
N LYS A 60 3.72 -2.73 3.30
CA LYS A 60 4.50 -1.96 4.27
C LYS A 60 4.98 -0.66 3.63
N GLY A 61 5.12 0.39 4.42
CA GLY A 61 5.65 1.68 3.91
C GLY A 61 7.03 1.55 3.26
N SER A 62 7.86 0.62 3.72
CA SER A 62 9.18 0.34 3.14
C SER A 62 9.13 -0.33 1.75
N SER A 63 8.00 -0.93 1.37
CA SER A 63 7.80 -1.57 0.06
C SER A 63 7.20 -0.62 -0.99
N LEU A 64 6.78 0.57 -0.57
CA LEU A 64 6.20 1.58 -1.43
C LEU A 64 7.24 2.64 -1.77
N SER A 65 7.21 3.11 -3.00
CA SER A 65 7.98 4.27 -3.47
C SER A 65 7.03 5.38 -3.89
N PRO A 66 7.36 6.66 -3.67
CA PRO A 66 6.56 7.75 -4.21
C PRO A 66 6.62 7.70 -5.74
N LYS A 67 5.46 7.82 -6.41
CA LYS A 67 5.43 7.96 -7.87
C LYS A 67 6.06 9.31 -8.22
N LYS A 68 7.28 9.29 -8.75
CA LYS A 68 7.91 10.51 -9.26
C LYS A 68 7.14 10.96 -10.51
N LYS A 69 6.82 12.25 -10.57
CA LYS A 69 6.22 12.89 -11.75
C LYS A 69 7.16 12.81 -12.95
#